data_AF-A0A0J5GQ45-F1
#
_entry.id   AF-A0A0J5GQ45-F1
#
_cell.length_a   1.000
_cell.length_b   1.000
_cell.length_c   1.000
_cell.angle_alpha   90.00
_cell.angle_beta   90.00
_cell.angle_gamma   90.00
#
_symmetry.space_group_name_H-M   'P 1'
#
loop_
_entity.id
_entity.type
_entity.pdbx_description
1 polymer ?
#
loop_
_entity_poly.entity_id
_entity_poly.type
_entity_poly.pdbx_seq_one_letter_code
_entity_poly.pdbx_strand_id
1 'polypeptide(L)'
;MGAVEIVKDQQTNERFETPLAPLVVTEAAKRGLVLRSVVFDGQDTLVFAPPLTINKEEIKQMMTILSETISAIEATENIKA
;
A
#
# COMPACT_ATOMS: atom_id res chain seq x y z
N MET A 1 12.06 -4.93 -7.40
CA MET A 1 11.40 -4.93 -6.07
C MET A 1 11.05 -3.48 -5.75
N GLY A 2 9.82 -3.23 -5.29
CA GLY A 2 9.34 -1.88 -4.97
C GLY A 2 8.83 -1.83 -3.53
N ALA A 3 8.97 -0.68 -2.90
CA ALA A 3 8.44 -0.39 -1.57
C ALA A 3 7.80 1.00 -1.57
N VAL A 4 6.70 1.14 -0.83
CA VAL A 4 5.98 2.39 -0.61
C VAL A 4 5.78 2.54 0.89
N GLU A 5 6.40 3.57 1.46
CA GLU A 5 6.17 3.95 2.86
C GLU A 5 4.89 4.79 2.93
N ILE A 6 4.02 4.46 3.89
CA ILE A 6 2.80 5.20 4.18
C ILE A 6 3.10 6.17 5.32
N VAL A 7 2.97 7.45 5.01
CA VAL A 7 3.16 8.56 5.95
C VAL A 7 1.93 9.46 5.90
N LYS A 8 1.63 10.10 7.02
CA LYS A 8 0.57 11.09 7.13
C LYS A 8 0.96 12.39 6.44
N ASP A 9 2.22 12.79 6.57
CA ASP A 9 2.75 14.00 5.95
C ASP A 9 4.08 13.67 5.24
N GLN A 10 4.10 13.92 3.93
CA GLN A 10 5.28 13.65 3.08
C GLN A 10 6.43 14.65 3.31
N GLN A 11 6.17 15.85 3.84
CA GLN A 11 7.19 16.85 4.13
C GLN A 11 7.85 16.62 5.49
N THR A 12 7.05 16.28 6.51
CA THR A 12 7.54 16.08 7.88
C THR A 12 7.87 14.62 8.19
N ASN A 13 7.48 13.69 7.31
CA ASN A 13 7.58 12.25 7.54
C ASN A 13 6.81 11.84 8.81
N GLU A 14 5.75 12.58 9.15
CA GLU A 14 4.86 12.26 10.26
C GLU A 14 4.13 10.95 9.93
N ARG A 15 4.11 10.04 10.89
CA ARG A 15 3.53 8.70 10.73
C ARG A 15 2.15 8.64 11.34
N PHE A 16 1.33 7.72 10.87
CA PHE A 16 0.08 7.39 11.53
C PHE A 16 0.36 6.65 12.85
N GLU A 17 -0.45 6.90 13.88
CA GLU A 17 -0.36 6.17 15.16
C GLU A 17 -0.69 4.67 14.97
N THR A 18 -1.61 4.37 14.04
CA THR A 18 -2.00 3.01 13.68
C THR A 18 -1.40 2.66 12.31
N PRO A 19 -0.71 1.51 12.18
CA PRO A 19 -0.15 1.08 10.90
C PRO A 19 -1.25 0.74 9.89
N LEU A 20 -1.21 1.39 8.73
CA LEU A 20 -2.15 1.25 7.64
C LEU A 20 -1.71 0.19 6.62
N ALA A 21 -0.41 -0.11 6.50
CA ALA A 21 0.07 -1.11 5.55
C ALA A 21 -0.59 -2.49 5.72
N PRO A 22 -0.81 -3.04 6.93
CA PRO A 22 -1.53 -4.30 7.11
C PRO A 22 -3.00 -4.25 6.64
N LEU A 23 -3.66 -3.10 6.79
CA LEU A 23 -5.04 -2.90 6.33
C LEU A 23 -5.08 -2.89 4.79
N VAL A 24 -4.16 -2.16 4.17
CA VAL A 24 -4.02 -2.12 2.71
C VAL A 24 -3.70 -3.51 2.14
N VAL A 25 -2.83 -4.29 2.78
CA VAL A 25 -2.55 -5.68 2.37
C VAL A 25 -3.81 -6.54 2.42
N THR A 26 -4.59 -6.43 3.49
CA THR A 26 -5.82 -7.22 3.69
C THR A 26 -6.86 -6.88 2.63
N GLU A 27 -7.01 -5.61 2.29
CA GLU A 27 -7.97 -5.15 1.27
C GLU A 27 -7.48 -5.46 -0.15
N ALA A 28 -6.19 -5.29 -0.45
CA ALA A 28 -5.60 -5.65 -1.74
C ALA A 28 -5.73 -7.16 -2.01
N ALA A 29 -5.58 -8.00 -0.99
CA ALA A 29 -5.72 -9.45 -1.11
C ALA A 29 -7.14 -9.85 -1.56
N LYS A 30 -8.19 -9.13 -1.12
CA LYS A 30 -9.57 -9.36 -1.59
C LYS A 30 -9.75 -9.02 -3.07
N ARG A 31 -8.91 -8.13 -3.61
CA ARG A 31 -8.92 -7.68 -5.01
C ARG A 31 -7.94 -8.47 -5.89
N GLY A 32 -7.36 -9.54 -5.35
CA GLY A 32 -6.44 -10.43 -6.07
C GLY A 32 -5.00 -9.96 -6.13
N LEU A 33 -4.62 -8.93 -5.37
CA LEU A 33 -3.24 -8.44 -5.30
C LEU A 33 -2.59 -8.82 -3.97
N VAL A 34 -1.55 -9.66 -4.03
CA VAL A 34 -0.79 -10.08 -2.86
C VAL A 34 0.35 -9.10 -2.61
N LEU A 35 0.32 -8.45 -1.44
CA LEU A 35 1.33 -7.51 -0.97
C LEU A 35 1.86 -7.96 0.39
N ARG A 36 3.02 -7.44 0.79
CA ARG A 36 3.57 -7.67 2.13
C ARG A 36 3.73 -6.35 2.85
N SER A 37 3.18 -6.24 4.05
CA SER A 37 3.46 -5.13 4.94
C SER A 37 4.72 -5.42 5.76
N VAL A 38 5.51 -4.38 5.98
CA VAL A 38 6.64 -4.36 6.90
C VAL A 38 6.32 -3.30 7.92
N VAL A 39 5.91 -3.76 9.10
CA VAL A 39 5.68 -2.91 10.27
C VAL A 39 6.78 -3.22 11.28
N PHE A 40 7.84 -2.43 11.28
CA PHE A 40 9.01 -2.63 12.13
C PHE A 40 9.56 -1.29 12.60
N ASP A 41 9.81 -1.15 13.90
CA ASP A 41 10.34 0.09 14.51
C ASP A 41 9.56 1.36 14.11
N GLY A 42 8.23 1.23 14.08
CA GLY A 42 7.31 2.29 13.68
C GLY A 42 7.29 2.60 12.18
N GLN A 43 7.99 1.85 11.33
CA GLN A 43 7.84 1.94 9.88
C GLN A 43 6.50 1.34 9.46
N ASP A 44 5.86 1.95 8.46
CA ASP A 44 4.61 1.46 7.89
C ASP A 44 4.77 1.35 6.37
N THR A 45 5.39 0.25 5.92
CA THR A 45 5.82 0.10 4.52
C THR A 45 5.11 -1.05 3.83
N LEU A 46 4.61 -0.80 2.63
CA LEU A 46 4.13 -1.79 1.67
C LEU A 46 5.27 -2.22 0.75
N VAL A 47 5.48 -3.53 0.63
CA VAL A 47 6.47 -4.12 -0.27
C VAL A 47 5.77 -4.98 -1.31
N PHE A 48 6.18 -4.81 -2.56
CA PHE A 48 5.74 -5.63 -3.68
C PHE A 48 6.91 -6.07 -4.56
N ALA A 49 6.83 -7.32 -4.99
CA ALA A 49 7.84 -7.95 -5.84
C ALA A 49 7.11 -8.71 -6.95
N PRO A 50 6.67 -8.02 -8.02
CA PRO A 50 6.08 -8.70 -9.16
C PRO A 50 7.13 -9.62 -9.81
N PRO A 51 6.71 -10.73 -10.45
CA PRO A 51 7.61 -11.61 -11.17
C PRO A 51 8.38 -10.86 -12.27
N LEU A 52 9.61 -11.30 -12.58
CA LEU A 52 10.40 -10.70 -13.67
C LEU A 52 9.80 -10.94 -15.06
N THR A 53 8.80 -11.82 -15.15
CA THR A 53 8.06 -12.14 -16.38
C THR A 53 6.84 -11.23 -16.60
N ILE A 54 6.54 -10.30 -15.67
CA ILE A 54 5.38 -9.41 -15.76
C ILE A 54 5.48 -8.46 -16.97
N ASN A 55 4.37 -8.19 -17.64
CA ASN A 55 4.27 -7.24 -18.75
C ASN A 55 3.76 -5.84 -18.30
N LYS A 56 3.70 -4.88 -19.22
CA LYS A 56 3.32 -3.49 -18.92
C LYS A 56 1.85 -3.37 -18.51
N GLU A 57 0.98 -4.16 -19.12
CA GLU A 57 -0.45 -4.19 -18.85
C GLU A 57 -0.73 -4.73 -17.45
N GLU A 58 -0.04 -5.80 -17.04
CA GLU A 58 -0.12 -6.39 -15.70
C GLU A 58 0.43 -5.43 -14.63
N ILE A 59 1.52 -4.70 -14.92
CA ILE A 59 2.00 -3.63 -14.03
C ILE A 59 0.92 -2.55 -13.86
N LYS A 60 0.27 -2.13 -14.96
CA LYS A 60 -0.80 -1.13 -14.89
C LYS A 60 -1.98 -1.63 -14.07
N GLN A 61 -2.39 -2.88 -14.26
CA GLN A 61 -3.45 -3.52 -13.45
C GLN A 61 -3.08 -3.57 -11.96
N MET A 62 -1.85 -3.95 -11.64
CA MET A 62 -1.35 -3.96 -10.26
C MET A 62 -1.41 -2.55 -9.64
N MET A 63 -0.97 -1.53 -10.36
CA MET A 63 -1.04 -0.14 -9.90
C MET A 63 -2.49 0.36 -9.74
N THR A 64 -3.39 -0.02 -10.64
CA THR A 64 -4.82 0.30 -10.53
C THR A 64 -5.43 -0.33 -9.27
N ILE A 65 -5.22 -1.63 -9.05
CA ILE A 65 -5.73 -2.31 -7.84
C ILE A 65 -5.17 -1.66 -6.57
N LEU A 66 -3.87 -1.35 -6.56
CA LEU A 66 -3.24 -0.68 -5.42
C LEU A 66 -3.87 0.70 -5.15
N SER A 67 -4.04 1.52 -6.19
CA SER A 67 -4.66 2.85 -6.07
C SER A 67 -6.09 2.76 -5.55
N GLU A 68 -6.91 1.86 -6.10
CA GLU A 68 -8.28 1.69 -5.64
C GLU A 68 -8.33 1.19 -4.19
N THR A 69 -7.36 0.35 -3.79
CA THR A 69 -7.27 -0.18 -2.43
C THR A 69 -6.98 0.94 -1.45
N ILE A 70 -5.99 1.78 -1.77
CA ILE A 70 -5.63 2.94 -0.95
C ILE A 70 -6.82 3.89 -0.82
N SER A 71 -7.48 4.25 -1.93
CA SER A 71 -8.64 5.15 -1.89
C SER A 71 -9.82 4.58 -1.08
N ALA A 72 -10.01 3.26 -1.07
CA ALA A 72 -11.03 2.63 -0.24
C ALA A 72 -10.69 2.70 1.26
N ILE A 73 -9.41 2.52 1.62
CA ILE A 73 -8.95 2.69 3.00
C ILE A 73 -9.05 4.15 3.43
N GLU A 74 -8.65 5.10 2.59
CA GLU A 74 -8.79 6.55 2.85
C GLU A 74 -10.25 6.93 3.15
N ALA A 75 -11.19 6.42 2.35
CA ALA A 75 -12.62 6.65 2.54
C ALA A 75 -13.19 5.96 3.80
N THR A 76 -12.68 4.79 4.16
CA THR A 76 -13.17 4.01 5.32
C THR A 76 -12.65 4.58 6.64
N GLU A 77 -11.38 4.97 6.67
CA GLU A 77 -10.70 5.48 7.87
C GLU A 77 -10.81 7.01 8.00
N ASN A 78 -11.49 7.69 7.06
CA ASN A 78 -11.63 9.15 6.99
C ASN A 78 -10.28 9.89 7.09
N ILE A 79 -9.24 9.25 6.57
CA ILE A 79 -7.88 9.77 6.55
C ILE A 79 -7.81 10.75 5.39
N LYS A 80 -7.96 12.04 5.70
CA LYS A 80 -7.53 13.10 4.76
C LYS A 80 -6.02 13.23 4.89
N ALA A 81 -5.30 12.70 3.91
CA ALA A 81 -3.95 13.16 3.59
C ALA A 81 -3.99 14.64 3.15
#